data_AF-A0A840SK52-F1
#
_entry.id   AF-A0A840SK52-F1
#
_cell.length_a   1.000
_cell.length_b   1.000
_cell.length_c   1.000
_cell.angle_alpha   90.00
_cell.angle_beta   90.00
_cell.angle_gamma   90.00
#
_symmetry.space_group_name_H-M   'P 1'
#
loop_
_entity.id
_entity.type
_entity.pdbx_description
1 polymer ?
#
loop_
_entity_poly.entity_id
_entity_poly.type
_entity_poly.pdbx_seq_one_letter_code
_entity_poly.pdbx_strand_id
1 'polypeptide(L)'
;MPELILEIGGRVFEVACQPGEEASLERAARLLDAEATRIGDAGRSTEKRMLLLAGLLLADSTTALQEQLRHAEDRIRQAEERTRIAEAKSAMLAANALKLETEASHKLSPVEVAELREENEFAGALLGKVITRINQLAEELEGA
;
A
#
# COMPACT_ATOMS: atom_id res chain seq x y z
N MET A 1 -20.23 5.27 -46.61
CA MET A 1 -19.07 5.47 -45.71
C MET A 1 -19.05 6.94 -45.39
N PRO A 2 -19.17 7.36 -44.13
CA PRO A 2 -19.05 8.77 -43.78
C PRO A 2 -17.60 9.23 -44.03
N GLU A 3 -17.47 10.38 -44.69
CA GLU A 3 -16.21 11.10 -44.87
C GLU A 3 -16.15 12.21 -43.82
N LEU A 4 -15.06 12.25 -43.07
CA LEU A 4 -14.81 13.25 -42.04
C LEU A 4 -13.72 14.20 -42.54
N ILE A 5 -14.02 15.50 -42.49
CA ILE A 5 -13.10 16.56 -42.87
C ILE A 5 -12.41 17.06 -41.60
N LEU A 6 -11.08 17.03 -41.59
CA LEU A 6 -10.24 17.38 -40.45
C LEU A 6 -9.24 18.47 -40.85
N GLU A 7 -9.00 19.43 -39.98
CA GLU A 7 -7.97 20.45 -40.17
C GLU A 7 -6.77 20.18 -39.25
N ILE A 8 -5.58 20.03 -39.81
CA ILE A 8 -4.34 19.69 -39.09
C ILE A 8 -3.18 20.51 -39.66
N GLY A 9 -2.53 21.33 -38.84
CA GLY A 9 -1.41 22.19 -39.25
C GLY A 9 -1.81 23.21 -40.33
N GLY A 10 -3.05 23.71 -40.28
CA GLY A 10 -3.62 24.65 -41.27
C GLY A 10 -3.94 24.02 -42.64
N ARG A 11 -4.13 22.70 -42.67
CA ARG A 11 -4.45 21.93 -43.89
C ARG A 11 -5.65 21.04 -43.67
N VAL A 12 -6.46 20.89 -44.72
CA VAL A 12 -7.69 20.10 -44.71
C VAL A 12 -7.41 18.69 -45.23
N PHE A 13 -7.83 17.68 -44.47
CA PHE A 13 -7.72 16.27 -44.77
C PHE A 13 -9.09 15.63 -44.76
N GLU A 14 -9.34 14.76 -45.73
CA GLU A 14 -10.56 13.96 -45.81
C GLU A 14 -10.24 12.52 -45.43
N VAL A 15 -10.94 12.01 -44.42
CA VAL A 15 -10.69 10.69 -43.82
C VAL A 15 -11.97 9.89 -43.81
N ALA A 16 -11.94 8.70 -44.40
CA ALA A 16 -13.05 7.76 -44.30
C ALA A 16 -13.06 7.10 -42.92
N CYS A 17 -14.23 7.06 -42.27
CA CYS A 17 -14.39 6.49 -40.93
C CYS A 17 -15.56 5.51 -40.85
N GLN A 18 -15.54 4.65 -39.83
CA GLN A 18 -16.71 3.81 -39.51
C GLN A 18 -17.70 4.61 -38.65
N PRO A 19 -19.01 4.28 -38.71
CA PRO A 19 -20.01 4.91 -37.86
C PRO A 19 -19.63 4.78 -36.37
N GLY A 20 -19.56 5.91 -35.66
CA GLY A 20 -19.21 5.98 -34.24
C GLY A 20 -17.73 6.27 -33.95
N GLU A 21 -16.86 6.29 -34.96
CA GLU A 21 -15.44 6.63 -34.79
C GLU A 21 -15.15 8.14 -34.94
N GLU A 22 -16.12 8.93 -35.38
CA GLU A 22 -15.95 10.35 -35.77
C GLU A 22 -15.33 11.15 -34.61
N ALA A 23 -15.90 11.03 -33.41
CA ALA A 23 -15.43 11.74 -32.23
C ALA A 23 -14.01 11.32 -31.81
N SER A 24 -13.61 10.08 -32.07
CA SER A 24 -12.26 9.59 -31.78
C SER A 24 -11.24 10.18 -32.75
N LEU A 25 -11.58 10.20 -34.03
CA LEU A 25 -10.74 10.80 -35.08
C LEU A 25 -10.60 12.30 -34.90
N GLU A 26 -11.67 13.02 -34.54
CA GLU A 26 -11.58 14.44 -34.22
C GLU A 26 -10.66 14.71 -33.02
N ARG A 27 -10.71 13.88 -31.97
CA ARG A 27 -9.77 13.99 -30.84
C ARG A 27 -8.32 13.75 -31.29
N ALA A 28 -8.09 12.72 -32.09
CA ALA A 28 -6.76 12.41 -32.61
C ALA A 28 -6.22 13.55 -33.50
N ALA A 29 -7.07 14.11 -34.36
CA ALA A 29 -6.73 15.25 -35.20
C ALA A 29 -6.33 16.48 -34.37
N ARG A 30 -7.09 16.82 -33.32
CA ARG A 30 -6.75 17.94 -32.42
C ARG A 30 -5.39 17.75 -31.74
N LEU A 31 -5.05 16.53 -31.35
CA LEU A 31 -3.75 16.23 -30.75
C LEU A 31 -2.61 16.38 -31.76
N LEU A 32 -2.80 15.86 -32.97
CA LEU A 32 -1.81 15.98 -34.05
C LEU A 32 -1.64 17.44 -34.51
N ASP A 33 -2.74 18.20 -34.58
CA ASP A 33 -2.76 19.62 -34.95
C ASP A 33 -2.00 20.48 -33.95
N ALA A 34 -2.18 20.23 -32.65
CA ALA A 34 -1.44 20.92 -31.60
C ALA A 34 0.08 20.70 -31.73
N GLU A 35 0.50 19.47 -32.02
CA GLU A 35 1.93 19.17 -32.22
C GLU A 35 2.46 19.74 -33.54
N ALA A 36 1.69 19.67 -34.62
CA ALA A 36 2.04 20.25 -35.90
C ALA A 36 2.22 21.78 -35.80
N THR A 37 1.33 22.46 -35.09
CA THR A 37 1.40 23.91 -34.83
C THR A 37 2.67 24.26 -34.05
N ARG A 38 2.98 23.52 -32.96
CA ARG A 38 4.22 23.71 -32.19
C ARG A 38 5.48 23.63 -33.05
N ILE A 39 5.54 22.67 -33.97
CA ILE A 39 6.68 22.49 -34.87
C ILE A 39 6.72 23.56 -35.96
N GLY A 40 5.55 23.98 -36.46
CA GLY A 40 5.42 25.06 -37.43
C GLY A 40 5.94 26.39 -36.89
N ASP A 41 5.67 26.69 -35.62
CA ASP A 41 6.18 27.89 -34.95
C ASP A 41 7.70 27.87 -34.74
N ALA A 42 8.30 26.68 -34.61
CA ALA A 42 9.72 26.49 -34.36
C ALA A 42 10.62 26.64 -35.61
N GLY A 43 10.07 26.70 -36.82
CA GLY A 43 10.85 26.94 -38.03
C GLY A 43 10.14 26.66 -39.36
N ARG A 44 10.79 27.03 -40.47
CA ARG A 44 10.29 26.80 -41.85
C ARG A 44 10.37 25.31 -42.22
N SER A 45 9.44 24.53 -41.70
CA SER A 45 9.23 23.11 -42.02
C SER A 45 8.38 22.99 -43.29
N THR A 46 8.68 21.99 -44.14
CA THR A 46 7.70 21.57 -45.15
C THR A 46 6.57 20.81 -44.46
N GLU A 47 5.37 20.82 -45.04
CA GLU A 47 4.19 20.16 -44.49
C GLU A 47 4.43 18.68 -44.17
N LYS A 48 4.98 17.92 -45.13
CA LYS A 48 5.29 16.49 -44.96
C LYS A 48 6.24 16.25 -43.79
N ARG A 49 7.23 17.14 -43.60
CA ARG A 49 8.19 17.04 -42.51
C ARG A 49 7.54 17.40 -41.17
N MET A 50 6.71 18.43 -41.14
CA MET A 50 5.97 18.86 -39.95
C MET A 50 5.06 17.74 -39.44
N LEU A 51 4.21 17.16 -40.31
CA LEU A 51 3.30 16.08 -39.91
C LEU A 51 4.02 14.80 -39.49
N LEU A 52 5.15 14.46 -40.16
CA LEU A 52 5.99 13.34 -39.76
C LEU A 52 6.56 13.55 -38.35
N LEU A 53 7.13 14.74 -38.09
CA LEU A 53 7.70 15.05 -36.79
C LEU A 53 6.60 15.09 -35.71
N ALA A 54 5.44 15.67 -36.01
CA ALA A 54 4.29 15.70 -35.11
C ALA A 54 3.83 14.28 -34.73
N GLY A 55 3.71 13.39 -35.72
CA GLY A 55 3.35 11.99 -35.47
C GLY A 55 4.41 11.25 -34.65
N LEU A 56 5.70 11.46 -34.91
CA LEU A 56 6.79 10.83 -34.15
C LEU A 56 6.83 11.31 -32.69
N LEU A 57 6.62 12.61 -32.44
CA LEU A 57 6.59 13.16 -31.08
C LEU A 57 5.37 12.69 -30.30
N LEU A 58 4.21 12.59 -30.95
CA LEU A 58 3.01 12.04 -30.32
C LEU A 58 3.18 10.54 -29.99
N ALA A 59 3.84 9.78 -30.86
CA ALA A 59 4.17 8.38 -30.61
C ALA A 59 5.13 8.23 -29.42
N ASP A 60 6.20 9.03 -29.35
CA ASP A 60 7.16 9.03 -28.24
C ASP A 60 6.47 9.37 -26.90
N SER A 61 5.64 10.42 -26.89
CA SER A 61 4.85 10.78 -25.70
C SER A 61 3.90 9.65 -25.27
N THR A 62 3.31 8.93 -26.23
CA THR A 62 2.42 7.80 -25.93
C THR A 62 3.21 6.64 -25.32
N THR A 63 4.40 6.32 -25.84
CA THR A 63 5.29 5.31 -25.26
C THR A 63 5.72 5.68 -23.85
N ALA A 64 6.09 6.95 -23.61
CA ALA A 64 6.43 7.44 -22.29
C ALA A 64 5.27 7.31 -21.29
N LEU A 65 4.05 7.67 -21.69
CA LEU A 65 2.85 7.52 -20.85
C LEU A 65 2.51 6.05 -20.58
N GLN A 66 2.68 5.17 -21.57
CA GLN A 66 2.48 3.72 -21.39
C GLN A 66 3.46 3.13 -20.37
N GLU A 67 4.72 3.58 -20.39
CA GLU A 67 5.71 3.12 -19.41
C GLU A 67 5.40 3.65 -18.00
N GLN A 68 4.99 4.91 -17.88
CA GLN A 68 4.53 5.46 -16.60
C GLN A 68 3.32 4.71 -16.05
N LEU A 69 2.37 4.34 -16.92
CA LEU A 69 1.20 3.54 -16.53
C LEU A 69 1.65 2.17 -16.01
N ARG A 70 2.53 1.47 -16.73
CA ARG A 70 3.08 0.17 -16.27
C ARG A 70 3.75 0.28 -14.90
N HIS A 71 4.58 1.30 -14.69
CA HIS A 71 5.19 1.53 -13.39
C HIS A 71 4.18 1.85 -12.29
N ALA A 72 3.13 2.62 -12.60
CA ALA A 72 2.06 2.89 -11.64
C ALA A 72 1.29 1.62 -11.27
N GLU A 73 0.95 0.78 -12.26
CA GLU A 73 0.32 -0.52 -12.05
C GLU A 73 1.19 -1.46 -11.20
N ASP A 74 2.50 -1.51 -11.45
CA ASP A 74 3.44 -2.29 -10.63
C ASP A 74 3.47 -1.82 -9.18
N ARG A 75 3.47 -0.51 -8.95
CA ARG A 75 3.44 0.05 -7.60
C ARG A 75 2.13 -0.28 -6.88
N ILE A 76 1.01 -0.24 -7.58
CA ILE A 76 -0.29 -0.63 -7.03
C ILE A 76 -0.27 -2.12 -6.66
N ARG A 77 0.18 -3.00 -7.56
CA ARG A 77 0.30 -4.44 -7.28
C ARG A 77 1.17 -4.71 -6.05
N GLN A 78 2.32 -4.05 -5.94
CA GLN A 78 3.20 -4.20 -4.78
C GLN A 78 2.57 -3.69 -3.48
N ALA A 79 1.82 -2.59 -3.54
CA ALA A 79 1.11 -2.04 -2.39
C ALA A 79 -0.01 -2.98 -1.93
N GLU A 80 -0.81 -3.50 -2.86
CA GLU A 80 -1.86 -4.47 -2.58
C GLU A 80 -1.30 -5.74 -1.92
N GLU A 81 -0.19 -6.27 -2.44
CA GLU A 81 0.45 -7.45 -1.85
C GLU A 81 0.95 -7.19 -0.42
N ARG A 82 1.54 -6.01 -0.17
CA ARG A 82 1.96 -5.63 1.20
C ARG A 82 0.77 -5.53 2.15
N THR A 83 -0.33 -4.94 1.70
CA THR A 83 -1.58 -4.85 2.49
C THR A 83 -2.11 -6.25 2.79
N ARG A 84 -2.18 -7.13 1.79
CA ARG A 84 -2.63 -8.52 1.94
C ARG A 84 -1.79 -9.28 2.98
N ILE A 85 -0.47 -9.16 2.91
CA ILE A 85 0.45 -9.78 3.88
C ILE A 85 0.23 -9.20 5.28
N ALA A 86 0.09 -7.89 5.40
CA ALA A 86 -0.14 -7.22 6.69
C ALA A 86 -1.47 -7.63 7.33
N GLU A 87 -2.54 -7.72 6.55
CA GLU A 87 -3.85 -8.20 6.99
C GLU A 87 -3.80 -9.66 7.45
N ALA A 88 -3.18 -10.54 6.66
CA ALA A 88 -3.00 -11.94 7.04
C ALA A 88 -2.19 -12.09 8.33
N LYS A 89 -1.12 -11.29 8.49
CA LYS A 89 -0.32 -11.27 9.72
C LYS A 89 -1.13 -10.75 10.91
N SER A 90 -1.89 -9.68 10.73
CA SER A 90 -2.77 -9.13 11.76
C SER A 90 -3.81 -10.16 12.23
N ALA A 91 -4.48 -10.83 11.29
CA ALA A 91 -5.44 -11.89 11.59
C ALA A 91 -4.79 -13.07 12.33
N MET A 92 -3.60 -13.49 11.93
CA MET A 92 -2.86 -14.55 12.61
C MET A 92 -2.48 -14.16 14.05
N LEU A 93 -2.03 -12.92 14.26
CA LEU A 93 -1.71 -12.41 15.60
C LEU A 93 -2.95 -12.36 16.49
N ALA A 94 -4.08 -11.89 15.97
CA ALA A 94 -5.34 -11.87 16.70
C ALA A 94 -5.81 -13.29 17.08
N ALA A 95 -5.70 -14.26 16.15
CA ALA A 95 -6.03 -15.64 16.43
C ALA A 95 -5.11 -16.27 17.49
N ASN A 96 -3.81 -15.98 17.45
CA ASN A 96 -2.86 -16.46 18.44
C ASN A 96 -3.11 -15.86 19.83
N ALA A 97 -3.45 -14.57 19.91
CA ALA A 97 -3.80 -13.91 21.17
C ALA A 97 -5.02 -14.59 21.83
N LEU A 98 -6.08 -14.86 21.07
CA LEU A 98 -7.26 -15.56 21.57
C LEU A 98 -6.91 -16.98 22.09
N LYS A 99 -6.07 -17.72 21.36
CA LYS A 99 -5.60 -19.04 21.80
C LYS A 99 -4.85 -18.96 23.12
N LEU A 100 -3.92 -18.01 23.26
CA LEU A 100 -3.17 -17.76 24.49
C LEU A 100 -4.10 -17.45 25.68
N GLU A 101 -5.13 -16.63 25.48
CA GLU A 101 -6.13 -16.35 26.51
C GLU A 101 -6.90 -17.61 26.92
N THR A 102 -7.33 -18.43 25.95
CA THR A 102 -8.04 -19.69 26.24
C THR A 102 -7.15 -20.73 26.93
N GLU A 103 -5.88 -20.86 26.53
CA GLU A 103 -4.93 -21.77 27.15
C GLU A 103 -4.55 -21.34 28.57
N ALA A 104 -4.38 -20.03 28.80
CA ALA A 104 -4.16 -19.48 30.13
C ALA A 104 -5.33 -19.76 31.07
N SER A 105 -6.57 -19.62 30.58
CA SER A 105 -7.77 -19.93 31.36
C SER A 105 -7.97 -21.43 31.61
N HIS A 106 -7.34 -22.31 30.83
CA HIS A 106 -7.48 -23.77 30.97
C HIS A 106 -6.40 -24.42 31.84
N LYS A 107 -5.20 -23.81 31.94
CA LYS A 107 -4.07 -24.36 32.73
C LYS A 107 -4.07 -23.96 34.20
N LEU A 108 -4.81 -22.93 34.58
CA LEU A 108 -4.98 -22.51 35.97
C LEU A 108 -6.47 -22.26 36.21
N SER A 109 -7.12 -23.21 36.87
CA SER A 109 -8.45 -23.01 37.42
C SER A 109 -8.41 -21.87 38.44
N PRO A 110 -9.47 -21.03 38.55
CA PRO A 110 -9.58 -20.04 39.62
C PRO A 110 -9.39 -20.63 41.02
N VAL A 111 -9.72 -21.92 41.19
CA VAL A 111 -9.52 -22.68 42.43
C VAL A 111 -8.03 -22.93 42.69
N GLU A 112 -7.28 -23.41 41.69
CA GLU A 112 -5.83 -23.66 41.80
C GLU A 112 -5.06 -22.36 42.05
N VAL A 113 -5.49 -21.25 41.45
CA VAL A 113 -4.91 -19.92 41.72
C VAL A 113 -5.18 -19.46 43.15
N ALA A 114 -6.37 -19.73 43.70
CA ALA A 114 -6.71 -19.38 45.07
C ALA A 114 -5.91 -20.22 46.07
N GLU A 115 -5.79 -21.53 45.83
CA GLU A 115 -5.00 -22.46 46.65
C GLU A 115 -3.51 -22.05 46.70
N LEU A 116 -2.90 -21.78 45.54
CA LEU A 116 -1.50 -21.33 45.47
C LEU A 116 -1.26 -19.98 46.16
N ARG A 117 -2.27 -19.11 46.20
CA ARG A 117 -2.20 -17.83 46.92
C ARG A 117 -2.26 -18.03 48.43
N GLU A 118 -3.17 -18.89 48.89
CA GLU A 118 -3.29 -19.22 50.31
C GLU A 118 -2.03 -19.91 50.82
N GLU A 119 -1.45 -20.84 50.06
CA GLU A 119 -0.17 -21.47 50.38
C GLU A 119 0.98 -20.45 50.45
N ASN A 120 1.03 -19.49 49.53
CA ASN A 120 2.04 -18.43 49.56
C ASN A 120 1.89 -17.52 50.77
N GLU A 121 0.67 -17.10 51.09
CA GLU A 121 0.39 -16.25 52.24
C GLU A 121 0.75 -16.97 53.55
N PHE A 122 0.42 -18.27 53.64
CA PHE A 122 0.80 -19.11 54.75
C PHE A 122 2.33 -19.26 54.88
N ALA A 123 3.02 -19.55 53.77
CA ALA A 123 4.48 -19.65 53.74
C ALA A 123 5.14 -18.32 54.14
N GLY A 124 4.64 -17.19 53.64
CA GLY A 124 5.10 -15.85 54.01
C GLY A 124 4.92 -15.56 55.49
N ALA A 125 3.76 -15.92 56.07
CA ALA A 125 3.51 -15.78 57.50
C ALA A 125 4.45 -16.66 58.35
N LEU A 126 4.75 -17.87 57.90
CA LEU A 126 5.67 -18.78 58.59
C LEU A 126 7.11 -18.23 58.57
N LEU A 127 7.56 -17.77 57.39
CA LEU A 127 8.87 -17.12 57.25
C LEU A 127 8.98 -15.86 58.12
N GLY A 128 7.92 -15.05 58.20
CA GLY A 128 7.86 -13.89 59.09
C GLY A 128 7.99 -14.26 60.57
N LYS A 129 7.38 -15.37 61.01
CA LYS A 129 7.56 -15.90 62.38
C LYS A 129 9.00 -16.37 62.62
N VAL A 130 9.60 -17.06 61.66
CA VAL A 130 10.99 -17.53 61.75
C VAL A 130 11.95 -16.34 61.86
N ILE A 131 11.79 -15.32 61.02
CA ILE A 131 12.61 -14.09 61.07
C ILE A 131 12.47 -13.41 62.43
N THR A 132 11.24 -13.25 62.93
CA THR A 132 11.00 -12.67 64.27
C THR A 132 11.72 -13.46 65.36
N ARG A 133 11.68 -14.81 65.29
CA ARG A 133 12.35 -15.66 66.29
C ARG A 133 13.87 -15.57 66.21
N ILE A 134 14.43 -15.49 65.01
CA ILE A 134 15.87 -15.29 64.80
C ILE A 134 16.31 -13.94 65.39
N ASN A 135 15.55 -12.86 65.14
CA ASN A 135 15.88 -11.54 65.68
C ASN A 135 15.81 -11.52 67.21
N GLN A 136 14.79 -12.14 67.82
CA GLN A 136 14.71 -12.27 69.29
C GLN A 136 15.91 -13.03 69.86
N LEU A 137 16.32 -14.14 69.25
CA LEU A 137 17.50 -14.90 69.69
C LEU A 137 18.80 -14.09 69.52
N ALA A 138 18.91 -13.26 68.49
CA ALA A 138 20.05 -12.37 68.31
C ALA A 138 20.10 -11.29 69.41
N GLU A 139 18.97 -10.66 69.74
CA GLU A 139 18.86 -9.70 70.84
C GLU A 139 19.17 -10.34 72.21
N GLU A 140 18.70 -11.57 72.46
CA GLU A 140 19.02 -12.35 73.66
C GLU A 140 20.53 -12.66 73.78
N LEU A 141 21.24 -12.83 72.66
CA LEU A 141 22.69 -13.09 72.62
C LEU A 141 23.55 -11.83 72.73
N GLU A 142 23.08 -10.67 72.24
CA GLU A 142 23.79 -9.38 72.39
C GLU A 142 23.60 -8.74 73.77
N GLY A 143 22.56 -9.13 74.51
CA GLY A 143 22.27 -8.66 75.87
C GLY A 143 22.92 -9.45 77.01
N ALA A 144 23.70 -10.51 76.71
CA ALA A 144 24.39 -11.39 77.66
C ALA A 144 25.91 -11.21 77.60
#